data_AF-A0A7X4JU24-F1
#
_entry.id   AF-A0A7X4JU24-F1
#
_cell.length_a   1.000
_cell.length_b   1.000
_cell.length_c   1.000
_cell.angle_alpha   90.00
_cell.angle_beta   90.00
_cell.angle_gamma   90.00
#
_symmetry.space_group_name_H-M   'P 1'
#
loop_
_entity.id
_entity.type
_entity.pdbx_description
1 polymer ?
#
loop_
_entity_poly.entity_id
_entity_poly.type
_entity_poly.pdbx_seq_one_letter_code
_entity_poly.pdbx_strand_id
1 'polypeptide(L)'
;MIVDSIYFKGHTCFKNEWSGFDTVKPINVIIGRNNSGKSHLLDLVEVMCSGRFDESGWQFRCRGVLDRTSLQRAFPPGTENLSGPLPGNRWQQYGERLVNVEITWETNDRGKCREVSIPESAVSTLRLGEEATNALIVELGKGIHDKKHD
;
A
#
# COMPACT_ATOMS: atom_id res chain seq x y z
N MET A 1 6.74 -5.96 1.05
CA MET A 1 5.26 -6.03 1.14
C MET A 1 4.78 -6.86 -0.02
N ILE A 2 3.86 -7.79 0.23
CA ILE A 2 3.25 -8.60 -0.83
C ILE A 2 1.87 -8.01 -1.11
N VAL A 3 1.68 -7.54 -2.34
CA VAL A 3 0.39 -7.01 -2.81
C VAL A 3 -0.50 -8.21 -3.16
N ASP A 4 -1.68 -8.28 -2.57
CA ASP A 4 -2.68 -9.29 -2.91
C ASP A 4 -3.65 -8.74 -3.97
N SER A 5 -4.17 -7.53 -3.76
CA SER A 5 -5.10 -6.90 -4.71
C SER A 5 -4.60 -5.55 -5.20
N ILE A 6 -4.99 -5.20 -6.42
CA ILE A 6 -4.64 -3.93 -7.04
C ILE A 6 -5.72 -3.48 -8.01
N TYR A 7 -6.12 -2.23 -7.86
CA TYR A 7 -7.03 -1.54 -8.75
C TYR A 7 -6.42 -0.24 -9.20
N PHE A 8 -6.82 0.22 -10.38
CA PHE A 8 -6.44 1.50 -10.95
C PHE A 8 -7.65 2.24 -11.50
N LYS A 9 -7.50 3.55 -11.65
CA LYS A 9 -8.42 4.43 -12.40
C LYS A 9 -7.64 5.61 -12.98
N GLY A 10 -8.28 6.36 -13.87
CA GLY A 10 -7.66 7.47 -14.61
C GLY A 10 -7.09 7.06 -15.96
N HIS A 11 -7.31 5.81 -16.40
CA HIS A 11 -6.90 5.32 -17.71
C HIS A 11 -8.08 5.30 -18.70
N THR A 12 -7.79 5.38 -20.00
CA THR A 12 -8.70 5.52 -21.16
C THR A 12 -10.15 5.07 -20.93
N CYS A 13 -10.37 3.78 -20.64
CA CYS A 13 -11.70 3.18 -20.43
C CYS A 13 -12.10 3.04 -18.95
N PHE A 14 -11.17 3.25 -18.02
CA PHE A 14 -11.35 3.15 -16.57
C PHE A 14 -11.07 4.52 -15.92
N LYS A 15 -11.81 5.56 -16.34
CA LYS A 15 -11.55 6.93 -15.89
C LYS A 15 -11.97 7.17 -14.45
N ASN A 16 -13.20 6.77 -14.12
CA ASN A 16 -13.86 7.14 -12.87
C ASN A 16 -14.06 5.95 -11.92
N GLU A 17 -14.10 4.73 -12.45
CA GLU A 17 -14.33 3.52 -11.68
C GLU A 17 -13.02 2.76 -11.45
N TRP A 18 -12.91 2.15 -10.27
CA TRP A 18 -11.81 1.26 -9.95
C TRP A 18 -11.94 -0.04 -10.75
N SER A 19 -10.85 -0.45 -11.38
CA SER A 19 -10.78 -1.72 -12.13
C SER A 19 -9.43 -2.37 -11.90
N GLY A 20 -9.34 -3.69 -11.93
CA GLY A 20 -8.09 -4.39 -11.66
C GLY A 20 -8.30 -5.82 -11.22
N PHE A 21 -7.47 -6.26 -10.28
CA PHE A 21 -7.41 -7.63 -9.78
C PHE A 21 -7.78 -7.68 -8.30
N ASP A 22 -8.81 -8.47 -7.98
CA ASP A 22 -9.19 -8.74 -6.58
C ASP A 22 -8.13 -9.55 -5.83
N THR A 23 -7.39 -10.40 -6.56
CA THR A 23 -6.24 -11.14 -6.05
C THR A 23 -5.26 -11.41 -7.20
N VAL A 24 -3.97 -11.33 -6.93
CA VAL A 24 -2.89 -11.66 -7.87
C VAL A 24 -2.34 -13.02 -7.49
N LYS A 25 -2.64 -14.03 -8.31
CA LYS A 25 -2.12 -15.40 -8.13
C LYS A 25 -0.82 -15.60 -8.90
N PRO A 26 -0.05 -16.68 -8.63
CA PRO A 26 1.14 -17.01 -9.41
C PRO A 26 0.86 -17.16 -10.91
N ILE A 27 -0.36 -17.58 -11.28
CA ILE A 27 -0.84 -17.66 -12.67
C ILE A 27 -2.21 -16.99 -12.71
N ASN A 28 -2.37 -15.98 -13.55
CA ASN A 28 -3.63 -15.27 -13.77
C ASN A 28 -4.07 -15.41 -15.24
N VAL A 29 -5.35 -15.67 -15.48
CA VAL A 29 -5.92 -15.78 -16.84
C VAL A 29 -6.97 -14.68 -17.01
N ILE A 30 -6.78 -13.80 -18.00
CA ILE A 30 -7.70 -12.68 -18.29
C ILE A 30 -8.56 -13.06 -19.49
N ILE A 31 -9.87 -13.18 -19.29
CA ILE A 31 -10.84 -13.58 -20.32
C ILE A 31 -11.92 -12.50 -20.47
N GLY A 32 -12.36 -12.24 -21.70
CA GLY A 32 -13.39 -11.25 -21.98
C GLY A 32 -13.58 -11.03 -23.48
N ARG A 33 -14.68 -10.37 -23.87
CA ARG A 33 -14.97 -10.02 -25.27
C ARG A 33 -13.88 -9.12 -25.86
N ASN A 34 -13.77 -9.09 -27.19
CA ASN A 34 -12.89 -8.12 -27.84
C ASN A 34 -13.27 -6.69 -27.43
N ASN A 35 -12.25 -5.85 -27.25
CA ASN A 35 -12.38 -4.45 -26.83
C ASN A 35 -13.01 -4.23 -25.44
N SER A 36 -13.05 -5.25 -24.58
CA SER A 36 -13.54 -5.11 -23.19
C SER A 36 -12.50 -4.54 -22.21
N GLY A 37 -11.40 -3.95 -22.70
CA GLY A 37 -10.35 -3.38 -21.85
C GLY A 37 -9.29 -4.37 -21.33
N LYS A 38 -9.20 -5.59 -21.88
CA LYS A 38 -8.18 -6.58 -21.47
C LYS A 38 -6.75 -6.08 -21.63
N SER A 39 -6.43 -5.41 -22.74
CA SER A 39 -5.09 -4.83 -22.95
C SER A 39 -4.76 -3.79 -21.88
N HIS A 40 -5.75 -3.03 -21.42
CA HIS A 40 -5.56 -2.06 -20.34
C HIS A 40 -5.32 -2.69 -18.97
N LEU A 41 -5.81 -3.91 -18.73
CA LEU A 41 -5.41 -4.70 -17.56
C LEU A 41 -3.97 -5.22 -17.69
N LEU A 42 -3.46 -5.44 -18.91
CA LEU A 42 -2.06 -5.78 -19.12
C LEU A 42 -1.14 -4.57 -18.92
N ASP A 43 -1.59 -3.37 -19.33
CA ASP A 43 -0.86 -2.12 -19.05
C ASP A 43 -0.65 -1.94 -17.52
N LEU A 44 -1.65 -2.30 -16.70
CA LEU A 44 -1.51 -2.35 -15.24
C LEU A 44 -0.41 -3.32 -14.78
N VAL A 45 -0.35 -4.51 -15.38
CA VAL A 45 0.69 -5.50 -15.06
C VAL A 45 2.07 -4.98 -15.41
N GLU A 46 2.21 -4.29 -16.54
CA GLU A 46 3.47 -3.65 -16.94
C GLU A 46 3.92 -2.58 -15.93
N VAL A 47 3.00 -1.73 -15.45
CA VAL A 47 3.29 -0.74 -14.40
C VAL A 47 3.73 -1.43 -13.11
N MET A 48 3.07 -2.52 -12.71
CA MET A 48 3.44 -3.27 -11.51
C MET A 48 4.84 -3.88 -11.60
N CYS A 49 5.19 -4.46 -12.75
CA CYS A 49 6.48 -5.10 -12.97
C CYS A 49 7.62 -4.08 -13.10
N SER A 50 7.34 -2.91 -13.69
CA SER A 50 8.33 -1.84 -13.83
C SER A 50 8.53 -1.02 -12.54
N GLY A 51 7.54 -1.03 -11.64
CA GLY A 51 7.56 -0.26 -10.40
C GLY A 51 7.30 1.24 -10.58
N ARG A 52 6.96 1.68 -11.80
CA ARG A 52 6.83 3.10 -12.18
C ARG A 52 5.41 3.62 -12.06
N PHE A 53 4.88 3.57 -10.84
CA PHE A 53 3.51 4.03 -10.55
C PHE A 53 3.33 5.53 -10.79
N ASP A 54 4.40 6.31 -10.67
CA ASP A 54 4.44 7.76 -10.83
C ASP A 54 4.42 8.25 -12.29
N GLU A 55 4.84 7.40 -13.24
CA GLU A 55 4.87 7.75 -14.67
C GLU A 55 3.53 7.52 -15.38
N SER A 56 2.62 6.74 -14.78
CA SER A 56 1.35 6.35 -15.42
C SER A 56 0.28 7.44 -15.44
N GLY A 57 0.35 8.40 -14.50
CA GLY A 57 -0.75 9.36 -14.28
C GLY A 57 -2.00 8.73 -13.66
N TRP A 58 -1.94 7.46 -13.22
CA TRP A 58 -3.08 6.73 -12.68
C TRP A 58 -3.12 6.78 -11.17
N GLN A 59 -4.32 6.64 -10.63
CA GLN A 59 -4.51 6.41 -9.20
C GLN A 59 -4.58 4.91 -8.97
N PHE A 60 -3.92 4.44 -7.91
CA PHE A 60 -3.91 3.03 -7.53
C PHE A 60 -4.57 2.85 -6.17
N ARG A 61 -5.30 1.75 -6.02
CA ARG A 61 -5.78 1.24 -4.74
C ARG A 61 -5.26 -0.17 -4.58
N CYS A 62 -4.48 -0.41 -3.55
CA CYS A 62 -3.83 -1.68 -3.34
C CYS A 62 -4.19 -2.23 -1.96
N ARG A 63 -4.24 -3.56 -1.86
CA ARG A 63 -4.36 -4.30 -0.61
C ARG A 63 -3.21 -5.27 -0.50
N GLY A 64 -2.65 -5.41 0.68
CA GLY A 64 -1.50 -6.28 0.88
C GLY A 64 -1.19 -6.50 2.34
N VAL A 65 -0.32 -7.49 2.57
CA VAL A 65 0.12 -7.85 3.91
C VAL A 65 1.45 -7.17 4.21
N LEU A 66 1.52 -6.51 5.36
CA LEU A 66 2.73 -5.92 5.88
C LEU A 66 3.71 -7.01 6.33
N ASP A 67 4.85 -7.11 5.65
CA ASP A 67 5.95 -7.98 6.07
C ASP A 67 6.95 -7.21 6.94
N ARG A 68 7.74 -7.98 7.68
CA ARG A 68 8.78 -7.46 8.58
C ARG A 68 9.78 -6.56 7.85
N THR A 69 10.19 -6.90 6.63
CA THR A 69 11.21 -6.12 5.90
C THR A 69 10.70 -4.73 5.54
N SER A 70 9.48 -4.64 4.99
CA SER A 70 8.86 -3.35 4.70
C SER A 70 8.61 -2.52 5.96
N LEU A 71 8.18 -3.16 7.06
CA LEU A 71 7.95 -2.46 8.32
C LEU A 71 9.24 -1.98 8.99
N GLN A 72 10.34 -2.72 8.90
CA GLN A 72 11.63 -2.28 9.45
C GLN A 72 12.21 -1.06 8.70
N ARG A 73 11.84 -0.86 7.43
CA ARG A 73 12.20 0.37 6.70
C ARG A 73 11.41 1.58 7.24
N ALA A 74 10.11 1.40 7.50
CA ALA A 74 9.26 2.45 8.08
C ALA A 74 9.56 2.70 9.57
N PHE A 75 9.91 1.66 10.32
CA PHE A 75 10.20 1.68 11.75
C PHE A 75 11.56 1.03 12.02
N PRO A 76 12.68 1.74 11.78
CA PRO A 76 14.00 1.16 11.94
C PRO A 76 14.25 0.72 13.39
N PRO A 77 14.75 -0.53 13.60
CA PRO A 77 15.00 -1.04 14.94
C PRO A 77 16.05 -0.19 15.66
N GLY A 78 15.87 0.00 16.97
CA GLY A 78 16.74 0.86 17.79
C GLY A 78 16.46 2.36 17.65
N THR A 79 15.48 2.75 16.83
CA THR A 79 14.99 4.14 16.81
C THR A 79 14.04 4.35 17.97
N GLU A 80 14.48 5.13 18.94
CA GLU A 80 13.65 5.57 20.05
C GLU A 80 13.33 7.05 19.90
N ASN A 81 12.05 7.38 20.07
CA ASN A 81 11.61 8.75 20.10
C ASN A 81 11.24 9.15 21.53
N LEU A 82 11.98 10.10 22.09
CA LEU A 82 11.67 10.67 23.39
C LEU A 82 10.48 11.66 23.35
N SER A 83 10.09 12.10 22.15
CA SER A 83 9.02 13.07 21.92
C SER A 83 8.27 12.80 20.62
N GLY A 84 7.03 13.30 20.55
CA GLY A 84 6.13 13.18 19.41
C GLY A 84 4.99 12.16 19.63
N PRO A 85 4.11 12.01 18.63
CA PRO A 85 2.88 11.21 18.73
C PRO A 85 3.13 9.69 18.76
N LEU A 86 4.35 9.24 18.42
CA LEU A 86 4.80 7.84 18.52
C LEU A 86 6.04 7.75 19.41
N PRO A 87 5.90 7.88 20.75
CA PRO A 87 7.01 7.85 21.68
C PRO A 87 7.55 6.43 21.92
N GLY A 88 8.76 6.33 22.45
CA GLY A 88 9.41 5.06 22.80
C GLY A 88 10.01 4.31 21.61
N ASN A 89 10.21 3.00 21.79
CA ASN A 89 10.81 2.13 20.79
C ASN A 89 9.80 1.79 19.68
N ARG A 90 9.92 2.45 18.54
CA ARG A 90 8.91 2.39 17.47
C ARG A 90 8.74 0.98 16.90
N TRP A 91 9.83 0.22 16.80
CA TRP A 91 9.78 -1.15 16.31
C TRP A 91 9.00 -2.06 17.27
N GLN A 92 9.38 -2.10 18.54
CA GLN A 92 8.74 -2.99 19.53
C GLN A 92 7.29 -2.59 19.84
N GLN A 93 6.99 -1.30 19.82
CA GLN A 93 5.66 -0.81 20.18
C GLN A 93 4.66 -0.87 19.02
N TYR A 94 5.12 -0.66 17.79
CA TYR A 94 4.24 -0.54 16.61
C TYR A 94 4.62 -1.52 15.50
N GLY A 95 5.87 -1.43 15.02
CA GLY A 95 6.32 -2.19 13.85
C GLY A 95 6.10 -3.70 13.98
N GLU A 96 6.52 -4.31 15.09
CA GLU A 96 6.39 -5.75 15.30
C GLU A 96 4.94 -6.23 15.36
N ARG A 97 4.04 -5.41 15.92
CA ARG A 97 2.62 -5.74 16.08
C ARG A 97 1.82 -5.62 14.78
N LEU A 98 2.37 -4.90 13.80
CA LEU A 98 1.78 -4.74 12.47
C LEU A 98 2.24 -5.80 11.48
N VAL A 99 3.17 -6.67 11.87
CA VAL A 99 3.61 -7.78 10.99
C VAL A 99 2.43 -8.72 10.75
N ASN A 100 2.23 -9.09 9.49
CA ASN A 100 1.10 -9.89 9.00
C ASN A 100 -0.26 -9.19 9.10
N VAL A 101 -0.29 -7.89 9.38
CA VAL A 101 -1.52 -7.10 9.27
C VAL A 101 -1.75 -6.76 7.80
N GLU A 102 -2.96 -7.05 7.34
CA GLU A 102 -3.42 -6.66 6.03
C GLU A 102 -3.88 -5.20 6.05
N ILE A 103 -3.42 -4.41 5.09
CA ILE A 103 -3.78 -3.00 4.95
C ILE A 103 -4.24 -2.70 3.54
N THR A 104 -4.97 -1.60 3.40
CA THR A 104 -5.32 -1.01 2.10
C THR A 104 -4.66 0.36 2.00
N TRP A 105 -4.14 0.72 0.83
CA TRP A 105 -3.63 2.07 0.58
C TRP A 105 -4.04 2.57 -0.80
N GLU A 106 -4.16 3.89 -0.90
CA GLU A 106 -4.41 4.58 -2.17
C GLU A 106 -3.26 5.50 -2.52
N THR A 107 -2.98 5.63 -3.81
CA THR A 107 -2.05 6.62 -4.36
C THR A 107 -2.78 7.67 -5.17
N ASN A 108 -2.20 8.87 -5.23
CA ASN A 108 -2.59 9.86 -6.22
C ASN A 108 -2.07 9.49 -7.63
N ASP A 109 -2.37 10.36 -8.59
CA ASP A 109 -1.93 10.32 -9.99
C ASP A 109 -0.40 10.45 -10.18
N ARG A 110 0.36 10.68 -9.11
CA ARG A 110 1.82 10.75 -9.09
C ARG A 110 2.46 9.59 -8.32
N GLY A 111 1.70 8.53 -8.05
CA GLY A 111 2.20 7.37 -7.29
C GLY A 111 2.50 7.65 -5.82
N LYS A 112 2.13 8.82 -5.28
CA LYS A 112 2.32 9.14 -3.85
C LYS A 112 1.16 8.59 -3.04
N CYS A 113 1.48 7.89 -1.94
CA CYS A 113 0.47 7.40 -1.00
C CYS A 113 -0.32 8.58 -0.42
N ARG A 114 -1.65 8.52 -0.59
CA ARG A 114 -2.62 9.51 -0.12
C ARG A 114 -3.32 9.05 1.15
N GLU A 115 -3.64 7.77 1.21
CA GLU A 115 -4.45 7.19 2.28
C GLU A 115 -3.94 5.79 2.59
N VAL A 116 -3.88 5.45 3.88
CA VAL A 116 -3.62 4.10 4.37
C VAL A 116 -4.71 3.76 5.38
N SER A 117 -5.37 2.63 5.16
CA SER A 117 -6.40 2.08 6.03
C SER A 117 -5.87 0.80 6.68
N ILE A 118 -5.93 0.79 8.01
CA ILE A 118 -5.53 -0.34 8.86
C ILE A 118 -6.81 -0.90 9.49
N PRO A 119 -7.00 -2.23 9.57
CA PRO A 119 -8.13 -2.82 10.27
C PRO A 119 -8.21 -2.35 11.72
N GLU A 120 -9.42 -2.03 12.19
CA GLU A 120 -9.67 -1.60 13.57
C GLU A 120 -9.21 -2.64 14.60
N SER A 121 -9.30 -3.93 14.25
CA SER A 121 -8.77 -5.03 15.07
C SER A 121 -7.26 -4.91 15.29
N ALA A 122 -6.49 -4.47 14.30
CA ALA A 122 -5.07 -4.24 14.46
C ALA A 122 -4.80 -2.95 15.25
N VAL A 123 -5.51 -1.85 14.96
CA VAL A 123 -5.35 -0.57 15.69
C VAL A 123 -5.66 -0.72 17.18
N SER A 124 -6.73 -1.43 17.52
CA SER A 124 -7.13 -1.69 18.92
C SER A 124 -6.07 -2.47 19.71
N THR A 125 -5.32 -3.39 19.08
CA THR A 125 -4.20 -4.08 19.75
C THR A 125 -3.04 -3.14 20.11
N LEU A 126 -2.90 -2.03 19.39
CA LEU A 126 -1.88 -1.01 19.66
C LEU A 126 -2.30 -0.08 20.80
N ARG A 127 -3.59 -0.05 21.17
CA ARG A 127 -4.17 0.83 22.20
C ARG A 127 -3.78 2.31 21.99
N LEU A 128 -3.75 2.74 20.73
CA LEU A 128 -3.37 4.08 20.35
C LEU A 128 -4.54 5.05 20.50
N GLY A 129 -4.24 6.29 20.89
CA GLY A 129 -5.16 7.41 20.71
C GLY A 129 -5.25 7.82 19.23
N GLU A 130 -6.20 8.70 18.91
CA GLU A 130 -6.42 9.20 17.55
C GLU A 130 -5.17 9.85 16.94
N GLU A 131 -4.48 10.70 17.71
CA GLU A 131 -3.26 11.39 17.26
C GLU A 131 -2.13 10.42 16.90
N ALA A 132 -1.90 9.41 17.74
CA ALA A 132 -0.89 8.38 17.51
C ALA A 132 -1.27 7.47 16.32
N THR A 133 -2.56 7.19 16.14
CA THR A 133 -3.07 6.43 14.99
C THR A 133 -2.83 7.18 13.69
N ASN A 134 -3.11 8.48 13.65
CA ASN A 134 -2.84 9.33 12.48
C ASN A 134 -1.34 9.41 12.18
N ALA A 135 -0.49 9.55 13.20
CA ALA A 135 0.96 9.54 13.01
C ALA A 135 1.47 8.20 12.47
N LEU A 136 0.91 7.08 12.92
CA LEU A 136 1.22 5.74 12.44
C LEU A 136 0.88 5.58 10.95
N ILE A 137 -0.32 6.02 10.55
CA ILE A 137 -0.79 6.01 9.16
C ILE A 137 0.16 6.82 8.26
N VAL A 138 0.60 7.98 8.72
CA VAL A 138 1.55 8.84 7.99
C VAL A 138 2.91 8.16 7.82
N GLU A 139 3.46 7.55 8.86
CA GLU A 139 4.74 6.82 8.78
C GLU A 139 4.66 5.61 7.85
N LEU A 140 3.57 4.84 7.91
CA LEU A 140 3.32 3.74 6.97
C LEU A 140 3.25 4.25 5.52
N GLY A 141 2.57 5.37 5.28
CA GLY A 141 2.49 5.99 3.96
C GLY A 141 3.86 6.38 3.38
N LYS A 142 4.80 6.82 4.22
CA LYS A 142 6.19 7.08 3.80
C LYS A 142 6.91 5.79 3.41
N GLY A 143 6.79 4.74 4.23
CA GLY A 143 7.43 3.45 3.96
C GLY A 143 6.90 2.74 2.71
N ILE A 144 5.64 2.98 2.33
CA ILE A 144 5.04 2.44 1.11
C ILE A 144 5.60 3.13 -0.15
N HIS A 145 5.90 4.43 -0.08
CA HIS A 145 6.42 5.21 -1.20
C HIS A 145 7.90 4.93 -1.49
N ASP A 146 8.66 4.47 -0.49
CA ASP A 146 10.13 4.32 -0.59
C ASP A 146 10.59 3.02 -1.30
N LYS A 147 9.88 2.63 -2.37
CA LYS A 147 10.32 1.59 -3.32
C LYS A 147 11.21 2.18 -4.42
N LYS A 148 12.11 3.11 -4.08
CA LYS A 148 13.22 3.46 -4.99
C LYS A 148 14.35 2.46 -4.80
N HIS A 149 14.45 1.54 -5.76
CA HIS A 149 15.65 0.81 -6.18
C HIS A 149 16.48 0.09 -5.11
N ASP A 150 16.41 -1.24 -5.13
CA ASP A 150 17.60 -2.10 -5.19
C ASP A 150 17.67 -2.68 -6.62
#